data_AF-A0A3N5VSB7-F1
#
_entry.id   AF-A0A3N5VSB7-F1
#
_cell.length_a   1.000
_cell.length_b   1.000
_cell.length_c   1.000
_cell.angle_alpha   90.00
_cell.angle_beta   90.00
_cell.angle_gamma   90.00
#
_symmetry.space_group_name_H-M   'P 1'
#
loop_
_entity.id
_entity.type
_entity.pdbx_description
1 polymer ?
#
loop_
_entity_poly.entity_id
_entity_poly.type
_entity_poly.pdbx_seq_one_letter_code
_entity_poly.pdbx_strand_id
1 'polypeptide(L)'
;MLGQLIVSGLAVGFCYALLALAMVIIYKTSEVLNFAQGEMAMISAFVAFLFLDSYQFSFPVGLLLTLLFAAALGAALEFVFLRQAKNPTLIGLIIITLGFEMILMGLAGWKWGPDQRSMPFPVPSFETYNFFGLVISKINFWTIIVCLALIVVLFLFFQYSKLGTAMRATQQNPLVARLMGIRTKWIFSFTWAISSIIGAVAGMFIAALTVLDPPMMMDPLMKAFASAVL
;
A
#
# COMPACT_ATOMS: atom_id res chain seq x y z
N MET A 1 9.19 18.57 -23.82
CA MET A 1 7.96 18.47 -22.99
C MET A 1 7.37 17.07 -22.95
N LEU A 2 7.11 16.42 -24.10
CA LEU A 2 6.47 15.09 -24.11
C LEU A 2 7.24 14.02 -23.31
N GLY A 3 8.58 13.95 -23.44
CA GLY A 3 9.38 12.98 -22.69
C GLY A 3 9.27 13.12 -21.16
N GLN A 4 9.18 14.35 -20.66
CA GLN A 4 9.03 14.61 -19.23
C GLN A 4 7.63 14.21 -18.72
N LEU A 5 6.59 14.47 -19.52
CA LEU A 5 5.22 14.01 -19.23
C LEU A 5 5.14 12.48 -19.19
N ILE A 6 5.82 11.79 -20.11
CA ILE A 6 5.88 10.32 -20.12
C ILE A 6 6.54 9.81 -18.83
N VAL A 7 7.70 10.36 -18.44
CA VAL A 7 8.39 9.93 -17.22
C VAL A 7 7.57 10.22 -15.96
N SER A 8 6.94 11.40 -15.87
CA SER A 8 6.08 11.73 -14.73
C SER A 8 4.84 10.84 -14.67
N GLY A 9 4.22 10.57 -15.82
CA GLY A 9 3.09 9.65 -15.92
C GLY A 9 3.47 8.22 -15.54
N LEU A 10 4.67 7.77 -15.94
CA LEU A 10 5.21 6.47 -15.53
C LEU A 10 5.39 6.40 -14.02
N ALA A 11 5.99 7.41 -13.38
CA ALA A 11 6.19 7.42 -11.92
C ALA A 11 4.87 7.25 -11.15
N VAL A 12 3.84 8.00 -11.54
CA VAL A 12 2.49 7.88 -10.97
C VAL A 12 1.87 6.50 -11.29
N GLY A 13 2.04 6.01 -12.53
CA GLY A 13 1.56 4.69 -12.95
C GLY A 13 2.19 3.54 -12.14
N PHE A 14 3.48 3.62 -11.81
CA PHE A 14 4.16 2.66 -10.94
C PHE A 14 3.58 2.66 -9.52
N CYS A 15 3.16 3.82 -8.99
CA CYS A 15 2.47 3.89 -7.70
C CYS A 15 1.10 3.19 -7.76
N TYR A 16 0.33 3.43 -8.82
CA TYR A 16 -0.95 2.74 -9.03
C TYR A 16 -0.77 1.24 -9.21
N ALA A 17 0.29 0.81 -9.91
CA ALA A 17 0.62 -0.61 -10.07
C ALA A 17 0.98 -1.28 -8.73
N LEU A 18 1.74 -0.60 -7.85
CA LEU A 18 1.99 -1.10 -6.49
C LEU A 18 0.71 -1.20 -5.67
N LEU A 19 -0.13 -0.18 -5.71
CA LEU A 19 -1.41 -0.18 -4.97
C LEU A 19 -2.34 -1.29 -5.49
N ALA A 20 -2.38 -1.49 -6.81
CA ALA A 20 -3.11 -2.58 -7.47
C ALA A 20 -2.55 -3.95 -7.03
N LEU A 21 -1.22 -4.11 -7.03
CA LEU A 21 -0.57 -5.34 -6.56
C LEU A 21 -0.92 -5.64 -5.10
N ALA A 22 -0.94 -4.63 -4.24
CA ALA A 22 -1.36 -4.77 -2.86
C ALA A 22 -2.81 -5.30 -2.75
N MET A 23 -3.74 -4.77 -3.54
CA MET A 23 -5.11 -5.28 -3.63
C MET A 23 -5.17 -6.72 -4.15
N VAL A 24 -4.45 -7.03 -5.23
CA VAL A 24 -4.41 -8.36 -5.84
C VAL A 24 -3.90 -9.41 -4.86
N ILE A 25 -2.90 -9.09 -4.05
CA ILE A 25 -2.35 -10.02 -3.05
C ILE A 25 -3.41 -10.42 -2.01
N ILE A 26 -4.19 -9.45 -1.52
CA ILE A 26 -5.30 -9.71 -0.59
C ILE A 26 -6.38 -10.51 -1.30
N TYR A 27 -6.82 -10.06 -2.47
CA TYR A 27 -7.92 -10.67 -3.20
C TYR A 27 -7.60 -12.12 -3.58
N LYS A 28 -6.42 -12.39 -4.15
CA LYS A 28 -6.04 -13.75 -4.52
C LYS A 28 -6.04 -14.70 -3.34
N THR A 29 -5.62 -14.22 -2.16
CA THR A 29 -5.49 -15.06 -0.96
C THR A 29 -6.79 -15.25 -0.21
N SER A 30 -7.58 -14.20 -0.04
CA SER A 30 -8.77 -14.20 0.80
C SER A 30 -10.09 -14.17 0.04
N GLU A 31 -10.05 -13.94 -1.27
CA GLU A 31 -11.21 -13.63 -2.13
C GLU A 31 -12.00 -12.39 -1.70
N VAL A 32 -11.49 -11.63 -0.73
CA VAL A 32 -12.09 -10.39 -0.23
C VAL A 32 -11.48 -9.20 -0.95
N LEU A 33 -12.33 -8.31 -1.44
CA LEU A 33 -11.89 -7.03 -1.96
C LEU A 33 -11.73 -6.02 -0.82
N ASN A 34 -10.53 -5.45 -0.69
CA ASN A 34 -10.23 -4.46 0.35
C ASN A 34 -10.39 -3.03 -0.19
N PHE A 35 -11.55 -2.42 0.01
CA PHE A 35 -11.77 -1.01 -0.35
C PHE A 35 -11.03 -0.04 0.59
N ALA A 36 -10.76 -0.44 1.83
CA ALA A 36 -9.96 0.36 2.76
C ALA A 36 -8.46 0.47 2.38
N GLN A 37 -8.00 -0.21 1.33
CA GLN A 37 -6.58 -0.22 0.96
C GLN A 37 -6.01 1.18 0.70
N GLY A 38 -6.82 2.06 0.10
CA GLY A 38 -6.44 3.46 -0.14
C GLY A 38 -6.26 4.20 1.18
N GLU A 39 -7.28 4.17 2.04
CA GLU A 39 -7.24 4.84 3.33
C GLU A 39 -6.17 4.27 4.28
N MET A 40 -5.86 2.98 4.19
CA MET A 40 -4.73 2.37 4.90
C MET A 40 -3.39 2.92 4.42
N ALA A 41 -3.22 3.10 3.10
CA ALA A 41 -2.05 3.78 2.53
C ALA A 41 -1.98 5.25 2.97
N MET A 42 -3.12 5.94 3.03
CA MET A 42 -3.22 7.32 3.51
C MET A 42 -2.80 7.45 4.96
N ILE A 43 -3.38 6.66 5.88
CA ILE A 43 -3.00 6.69 7.29
C ILE A 43 -1.52 6.37 7.46
N SER A 44 -0.99 5.41 6.71
CA SER A 44 0.44 5.08 6.75
C SER A 44 1.32 6.26 6.29
N ALA A 45 0.89 7.01 5.28
CA ALA A 45 1.59 8.22 4.85
C ALA A 45 1.52 9.34 5.90
N PHE A 46 0.39 9.54 6.58
CA PHE A 46 0.29 10.46 7.71
C PHE A 46 1.16 10.04 8.90
N VAL A 47 1.27 8.74 9.17
CA VAL A 47 2.17 8.20 10.20
C VAL A 47 3.63 8.44 9.81
N ALA A 48 3.99 8.24 8.54
CA ALA A 48 5.31 8.61 8.04
C ALA A 48 5.59 10.10 8.19
N PHE A 49 4.62 10.96 7.82
CA PHE A 49 4.72 12.39 8.03
C PHE A 49 4.95 12.73 9.51
N LEU A 50 4.20 12.11 10.43
CA LEU A 50 4.38 12.30 11.87
C LEU A 50 5.80 11.96 12.34
N PHE A 51 6.37 10.84 11.89
CA PHE A 51 7.73 10.45 12.26
C PHE A 51 8.81 11.36 11.68
N LEU A 52 8.63 11.80 10.44
CA LEU A 52 9.63 12.59 9.72
C LEU A 52 9.56 14.09 10.05
N ASP A 53 8.35 14.65 10.18
CA ASP A 53 8.12 16.07 10.43
C ASP A 53 7.94 16.40 11.93
N SER A 54 7.09 15.67 12.65
CA SER A 54 6.80 16.03 14.04
C SER A 54 7.85 15.48 15.02
N TYR A 55 8.28 14.24 14.83
CA TYR A 55 9.33 13.62 15.67
C TYR A 55 10.75 13.81 15.12
N GLN A 56 10.90 14.33 13.89
CA GLN A 56 12.19 14.62 13.27
C GLN A 56 13.14 13.41 13.24
N PHE A 57 12.59 12.20 13.10
CA PHE A 57 13.40 11.00 12.94
C PHE A 57 14.09 10.97 11.57
N SER A 58 15.26 10.33 11.52
CA SER A 58 15.95 10.12 10.25
C SER A 58 15.09 9.28 9.31
N PHE A 59 15.18 9.55 7.99
CA PHE A 59 14.34 8.88 7.00
C PHE A 59 14.33 7.36 7.10
N PRO A 60 15.47 6.65 7.26
CA PRO A 60 15.45 5.20 7.39
C PRO A 60 14.68 4.70 8.61
N VAL A 61 14.77 5.41 9.74
CA VAL A 61 14.07 5.05 10.98
C VAL A 61 12.58 5.35 10.85
N GLY A 62 12.22 6.53 10.33
CA GLY A 62 10.83 6.89 10.07
C GLY A 62 10.16 5.92 9.11
N LEU A 63 10.83 5.56 8.01
CA LEU A 63 10.35 4.56 7.06
C LEU A 63 10.14 3.20 7.74
N LEU A 64 11.13 2.69 8.47
CA LEU A 64 11.00 1.39 9.15
C LEU A 64 9.80 1.37 10.13
N LEU A 65 9.64 2.42 10.94
CA LEU A 65 8.53 2.53 11.87
C LEU A 65 7.18 2.61 11.15
N THR A 66 7.10 3.33 10.04
CA THR A 66 5.89 3.35 9.19
C THR A 66 5.57 1.98 8.62
N LEU A 67 6.57 1.24 8.11
CA LEU A 67 6.33 -0.10 7.56
C LEU A 67 5.87 -1.07 8.65
N LEU A 68 6.41 -0.97 9.86
CA LEU A 68 5.95 -1.74 11.01
C LEU A 68 4.51 -1.39 11.40
N PHE A 69 4.18 -0.09 11.43
CA PHE A 69 2.82 0.38 11.65
C PHE A 69 1.86 -0.14 10.58
N ALA A 70 2.23 -0.05 9.30
CA ALA A 70 1.42 -0.53 8.18
C ALA A 70 1.20 -2.04 8.26
N ALA A 71 2.25 -2.81 8.57
CA ALA A 71 2.15 -4.24 8.79
C ALA A 71 1.14 -4.57 9.91
N ALA A 72 1.24 -3.84 11.03
CA ALA A 72 0.33 -3.98 12.15
C ALA A 72 -1.11 -3.58 11.79
N LEU A 73 -1.31 -2.49 11.04
CA LEU A 73 -2.62 -2.02 10.59
C LEU A 73 -3.32 -3.07 9.72
N GLY A 74 -2.62 -3.60 8.71
CA GLY A 74 -3.15 -4.65 7.85
C GLY A 74 -3.46 -5.94 8.60
N ALA A 75 -2.54 -6.41 9.45
CA ALA A 75 -2.78 -7.58 10.29
C ALA A 75 -3.94 -7.36 11.27
N ALA A 76 -4.06 -6.17 11.85
CA ALA A 76 -5.13 -5.82 12.78
C ALA A 76 -6.49 -5.81 12.10
N LEU A 77 -6.59 -5.27 10.87
CA LEU A 77 -7.83 -5.30 10.10
C LEU A 77 -8.32 -6.74 9.89
N GLU A 78 -7.43 -7.63 9.44
CA GLU A 78 -7.77 -9.04 9.27
C GLU A 78 -8.11 -9.74 10.59
N PHE A 79 -7.28 -9.54 11.63
CA PHE A 79 -7.41 -10.27 12.88
C PHE A 79 -8.61 -9.84 13.72
N VAL A 80 -8.86 -8.52 13.80
CA VAL A 80 -9.88 -7.93 14.68
C VAL A 80 -11.24 -7.93 14.01
N PHE A 81 -11.31 -7.59 12.71
CA PHE A 81 -12.59 -7.43 12.03
C PHE A 81 -12.95 -8.66 11.19
N LEU A 82 -12.12 -9.02 10.22
CA LEU A 82 -12.50 -10.03 9.22
C LEU A 82 -12.54 -11.45 9.80
N ARG A 83 -11.54 -11.82 10.60
CA ARG A 83 -11.44 -13.15 11.21
C ARG A 83 -12.55 -13.42 12.23
N GLN A 84 -13.05 -12.38 12.90
CA GLN A 84 -14.08 -12.52 13.93
C GLN A 84 -15.49 -12.58 13.35
N ALA A 85 -15.66 -12.28 12.06
CA ALA A 85 -16.94 -12.37 11.40
C ALA A 85 -17.42 -13.84 11.40
N LYS A 86 -18.62 -14.07 11.94
CA LYS A 86 -19.23 -15.41 12.06
C LYS A 86 -20.04 -15.70 10.80
N ASN A 87 -19.65 -16.74 10.07
CA ASN A 87 -20.28 -17.14 8.80
C ASN A 87 -20.52 -15.96 7.83
N PRO A 88 -19.48 -15.14 7.55
CA PRO A 88 -19.67 -13.97 6.71
C PRO A 88 -19.92 -14.39 5.27
N THR A 89 -20.84 -13.69 4.61
CA THR A 89 -20.92 -13.70 3.16
C THR A 89 -19.78 -12.85 2.57
N LEU A 90 -19.43 -13.07 1.31
CA LEU A 90 -18.45 -12.24 0.61
C LEU A 90 -18.82 -10.75 0.66
N ILE A 91 -20.11 -10.44 0.44
CA ILE A 91 -20.65 -9.09 0.54
C ILE A 91 -20.48 -8.53 1.97
N GLY A 92 -20.69 -9.35 3.00
CA GLY A 92 -20.48 -8.96 4.39
C GLY A 92 -19.02 -8.55 4.67
N LEU A 93 -18.03 -9.27 4.12
CA LEU A 93 -16.61 -8.92 4.25
C LEU A 93 -16.28 -7.60 3.54
N ILE A 94 -16.89 -7.35 2.38
CA ILE A 94 -16.76 -6.08 1.65
C ILE A 94 -17.35 -4.92 2.46
N ILE A 95 -18.52 -5.11 3.09
CA ILE A 95 -19.12 -4.08 3.95
C ILE A 95 -18.20 -3.76 5.15
N ILE A 96 -17.53 -4.76 5.71
CA ILE A 96 -16.55 -4.53 6.79
C ILE A 96 -15.39 -3.66 6.30
N THR A 97 -14.85 -3.91 5.10
CA THR A 97 -13.74 -3.09 4.57
C THR A 97 -14.20 -1.67 4.24
N LEU A 98 -15.39 -1.48 3.68
CA LEU A 98 -15.99 -0.14 3.49
C LEU A 98 -16.23 0.59 4.81
N GLY A 99 -16.72 -0.10 5.84
CA GLY A 99 -16.87 0.48 7.17
C GLY A 99 -15.54 0.89 7.79
N PHE A 100 -14.49 0.07 7.59
CA PHE A 100 -13.14 0.39 8.05
C PHE A 100 -12.54 1.59 7.32
N GLU A 101 -12.74 1.68 6.01
CA GLU A 101 -12.38 2.84 5.19
C GLU A 101 -12.96 4.13 5.78
N MET A 102 -14.26 4.16 6.06
CA MET A 102 -14.94 5.32 6.67
C MET A 102 -14.36 5.69 8.03
N ILE A 103 -13.99 4.69 8.84
CA ILE A 103 -13.34 4.92 10.15
C ILE A 103 -11.97 5.59 9.93
N LEU A 104 -11.15 5.08 9.01
CA LEU A 104 -9.83 5.64 8.74
C LEU A 104 -9.93 7.07 8.19
N MET A 105 -10.83 7.32 7.25
CA MET A 105 -11.07 8.66 6.70
C MET A 105 -11.55 9.64 7.79
N GLY A 106 -12.48 9.22 8.65
CA GLY A 106 -12.94 10.02 9.78
C GLY A 106 -11.84 10.30 10.80
N LEU A 107 -11.00 9.30 11.11
CA LEU A 107 -9.83 9.48 11.97
C LEU A 107 -8.83 10.45 11.36
N ALA A 108 -8.62 10.39 10.04
CA ALA A 108 -7.71 11.29 9.35
C ALA A 108 -8.20 12.74 9.43
N GLY A 109 -9.48 12.96 9.12
CA GLY A 109 -10.11 14.28 9.21
C GLY A 109 -10.11 14.84 10.64
N TRP A 110 -10.36 14.01 11.66
CA TRP A 110 -10.33 14.46 13.06
C TRP A 110 -8.91 14.79 13.55
N LYS A 111 -7.91 13.96 13.21
CA LYS A 111 -6.55 14.10 13.76
C LYS A 111 -5.68 15.09 13.00
N TRP A 112 -5.76 15.13 11.67
CA TRP A 112 -4.92 15.98 10.82
C TRP A 112 -5.69 17.10 10.12
N GLY A 113 -7.03 17.09 10.11
CA GLY A 113 -7.82 18.12 9.43
C GLY A 113 -7.68 18.08 7.90
N PRO A 114 -8.32 19.03 7.20
CA PRO A 114 -8.33 19.10 5.74
C PRO A 114 -7.09 19.78 5.14
N ASP A 115 -6.16 20.26 5.96
CA ASP A 115 -5.01 21.04 5.50
C ASP A 115 -4.05 20.19 4.65
N GLN A 116 -3.67 20.74 3.50
CA GLN A 116 -2.68 20.14 2.61
C GLN A 116 -1.28 20.33 3.16
N ARG A 117 -0.52 19.24 3.22
CA ARG A 117 0.85 19.22 3.71
C ARG A 117 1.79 18.67 2.65
N SER A 118 3.03 19.13 2.65
CA SER A 118 4.08 18.52 1.84
C SER A 118 4.73 17.38 2.62
N MET A 119 4.88 16.22 1.98
CA MET A 119 5.55 15.08 2.59
C MET A 119 7.07 15.33 2.66
N PRO A 120 7.70 15.29 3.85
CA PRO A 120 9.15 15.47 3.99
C PRO A 120 9.87 14.23 3.46
N PHE A 121 10.27 14.25 2.20
CA PHE A 121 11.12 13.22 1.59
C PHE A 121 12.59 13.66 1.57
N PRO A 122 13.55 12.72 1.71
CA PRO A 122 14.98 13.01 1.64
C PRO A 122 15.42 13.49 0.25
N VAL A 123 14.56 13.32 -0.75
CA VAL A 123 14.77 13.74 -2.13
C VAL A 123 13.79 14.88 -2.42
N PRO A 124 14.27 16.14 -2.52
CA PRO A 124 13.37 17.25 -2.79
C PRO A 124 12.78 17.16 -4.21
N SER A 125 11.50 17.51 -4.35
CA SER A 125 10.77 17.46 -5.62
C SER A 125 11.29 18.47 -6.67
N PHE A 126 11.96 19.54 -6.21
CA PHE A 126 12.53 20.58 -7.07
C PHE A 126 13.92 20.23 -7.63
N GLU A 127 14.59 19.22 -7.09
CA GLU A 127 15.87 18.79 -7.65
C GLU A 127 15.65 17.93 -8.90
N THR A 128 16.44 18.17 -9.94
CA THR A 128 16.30 17.50 -11.23
C THR A 128 17.61 16.87 -11.68
N TYR A 129 17.50 15.76 -12.41
CA TYR A 129 18.57 15.21 -13.22
C TYR A 129 18.37 15.66 -14.67
N ASN A 130 19.45 16.14 -15.28
CA ASN A 130 19.47 16.51 -16.69
C ASN A 130 20.20 15.40 -17.47
N PHE A 131 19.44 14.56 -18.17
CA PHE A 131 19.99 13.53 -19.06
C PHE A 131 19.76 13.95 -20.51
N PHE A 132 20.81 14.35 -21.23
CA PHE A 132 20.72 14.67 -22.67
C PHE A 132 19.55 15.60 -23.05
N GLY A 133 19.27 16.63 -22.24
CA GLY A 133 18.17 17.58 -22.46
C GLY A 133 16.80 17.14 -21.90
N LEU A 134 16.71 15.95 -21.30
CA LEU A 134 15.54 15.49 -20.55
C LEU A 134 15.71 15.83 -19.06
N VAL A 135 14.84 16.71 -18.57
CA VAL A 135 14.79 17.12 -17.15
C VAL A 135 13.86 16.16 -16.40
N ILE A 136 14.41 15.33 -15.53
CA ILE A 136 13.65 14.38 -14.70
C ILE A 136 13.75 14.81 -13.24
N SER A 137 12.62 15.01 -12.56
CA SER A 137 12.64 15.26 -11.11
C SER A 137 13.19 14.03 -10.37
N LYS A 138 14.07 14.26 -9.39
CA LYS A 138 14.68 13.18 -8.61
C LYS A 138 13.64 12.31 -7.92
N ILE A 139 12.51 12.88 -7.49
CA ILE A 139 11.42 12.11 -6.88
C ILE A 139 10.82 11.11 -7.86
N ASN A 140 10.54 11.51 -9.11
CA ASN A 140 10.01 10.62 -10.15
C ASN A 140 10.96 9.46 -10.45
N PHE A 141 12.26 9.75 -10.53
CA PHE A 141 13.28 8.75 -10.74
C PHE A 141 13.32 7.71 -9.62
N TRP A 142 13.34 8.15 -8.36
CA TRP A 142 13.34 7.25 -7.20
C TRP A 142 12.02 6.50 -7.04
N THR A 143 10.88 7.12 -7.33
CA THR A 143 9.59 6.44 -7.35
C THR A 143 9.62 5.25 -8.30
N ILE A 144 10.05 5.45 -9.56
CA ILE A 144 10.13 4.37 -10.54
C ILE A 144 11.06 3.25 -10.05
N ILE A 145 12.25 3.60 -9.57
CA ILE A 145 13.24 2.62 -9.11
C ILE A 145 12.73 1.81 -7.93
N VAL A 146 12.20 2.46 -6.89
CA VAL A 146 11.75 1.77 -5.68
C VAL A 146 10.51 0.92 -5.97
N CYS A 147 9.57 1.42 -6.78
CA CYS A 147 8.41 0.64 -7.18
C CYS A 147 8.81 -0.60 -7.99
N LEU A 148 9.70 -0.45 -8.98
CA LEU A 148 10.18 -1.57 -9.78
C LEU A 148 10.97 -2.57 -8.92
N ALA A 149 11.82 -2.09 -8.02
CA ALA A 149 12.54 -2.94 -7.08
C ALA A 149 11.58 -3.73 -6.17
N LEU A 150 10.53 -3.09 -5.65
CA LEU A 150 9.51 -3.77 -4.82
C LEU A 150 8.74 -4.82 -5.62
N ILE A 151 8.37 -4.54 -6.87
CA ILE A 151 7.72 -5.52 -7.75
C ILE A 151 8.62 -6.74 -7.95
N VAL A 152 9.91 -6.53 -8.22
CA VAL A 152 10.89 -7.61 -8.37
C VAL A 152 11.06 -8.40 -7.07
N VAL A 153 11.18 -7.72 -5.93
CA VAL A 153 11.28 -8.36 -4.60
C VAL A 153 10.04 -9.21 -4.32
N LEU A 154 8.85 -8.72 -4.64
CA LEU A 154 7.61 -9.48 -4.45
C LEU A 154 7.52 -10.67 -5.39
N PHE A 155 7.93 -10.52 -6.65
CA PHE A 155 8.02 -11.64 -7.59
C PHE A 155 8.95 -12.75 -7.05
N LEU A 156 10.15 -12.38 -6.63
CA LEU A 156 11.11 -13.33 -6.03
C LEU A 156 10.58 -13.93 -4.73
N PHE A 157 9.91 -13.13 -3.89
CA PHE A 157 9.28 -13.59 -2.67
C PHE A 157 8.21 -14.64 -2.94
N PHE A 158 7.30 -14.40 -3.88
CA PHE A 158 6.29 -15.40 -4.24
C PHE A 158 6.94 -16.63 -4.84
N GLN A 159 7.90 -16.48 -5.75
CA GLN A 159 8.52 -17.61 -6.45
C GLN A 159 9.38 -18.50 -5.54
N TYR A 160 10.21 -17.91 -4.69
CA TYR A 160 11.29 -18.63 -3.99
C TYR A 160 11.11 -18.73 -2.48
N SER A 161 10.18 -18.01 -1.85
CA SER A 161 10.01 -18.09 -0.39
C SER A 161 9.02 -19.19 0.03
N LYS A 162 9.25 -19.75 1.22
CA LYS A 162 8.33 -20.71 1.86
C LYS A 162 6.96 -20.06 2.17
N LEU A 163 6.96 -18.80 2.60
CA LEU A 163 5.74 -18.07 2.93
C LEU A 163 4.92 -17.80 1.66
N GLY A 164 5.57 -17.33 0.58
CA GLY A 164 4.93 -17.16 -0.72
C GLY A 164 4.35 -18.46 -1.30
N THR A 165 5.07 -19.58 -1.13
CA THR A 165 4.55 -20.90 -1.52
C THR A 165 3.34 -21.32 -0.68
N ALA A 166 3.38 -21.08 0.64
CA ALA A 166 2.24 -21.33 1.52
C ALA A 166 1.02 -20.44 1.23
N MET A 167 1.25 -19.18 0.82
CA MET A 167 0.21 -18.28 0.33
C MET A 167 -0.46 -18.88 -0.91
N ARG A 168 0.30 -19.26 -1.94
CA ARG A 168 -0.25 -19.91 -3.15
C ARG A 168 -0.99 -21.21 -2.87
N ALA A 169 -0.49 -22.04 -1.96
CA ALA A 169 -1.19 -23.25 -1.54
C ALA A 169 -2.52 -22.93 -0.85
N THR A 170 -2.55 -21.89 -0.01
CA THR A 170 -3.78 -21.41 0.64
C THR A 170 -4.77 -20.84 -0.38
N GLN A 171 -4.29 -20.16 -1.43
CA GLN A 171 -5.11 -19.63 -2.52
C GLN A 171 -5.85 -20.72 -3.30
N GLN A 172 -5.22 -21.88 -3.50
CA GLN A 172 -5.84 -22.98 -4.25
C GLN A 172 -6.96 -23.65 -3.46
N ASN A 173 -6.68 -23.99 -2.19
CA ASN A 173 -7.67 -24.57 -1.31
C ASN A 173 -7.25 -24.40 0.15
N PRO A 174 -7.87 -23.48 0.91
CA PRO A 174 -7.54 -23.25 2.31
C PRO A 174 -7.73 -24.49 3.20
N LEU A 175 -8.71 -25.36 2.89
CA LEU A 175 -8.99 -26.56 3.66
C LEU A 175 -7.87 -27.60 3.46
N VAL A 176 -7.47 -27.86 2.22
CA VAL A 176 -6.36 -28.78 1.91
C VAL A 176 -5.05 -28.25 2.46
N ALA A 177 -4.79 -26.95 2.34
CA ALA A 177 -3.60 -26.32 2.91
C ALA A 177 -3.49 -26.54 4.44
N ARG A 178 -4.62 -26.46 5.17
CA ARG A 178 -4.66 -26.77 6.60
C ARG A 178 -4.33 -28.23 6.90
N LEU A 179 -4.84 -29.16 6.10
CA LEU A 179 -4.53 -30.59 6.24
C LEU A 179 -3.05 -30.89 6.00
N MET A 180 -2.40 -30.10 5.14
CA MET A 180 -0.95 -30.15 4.90
C MET A 180 -0.11 -29.42 5.96
N GLY A 181 -0.71 -29.02 7.09
CA GLY A 181 -0.01 -28.37 8.21
C GLY A 181 0.21 -26.87 8.05
N ILE A 182 -0.30 -26.24 6.99
CA ILE A 182 -0.20 -24.78 6.80
C ILE A 182 -1.21 -24.10 7.73
N ARG A 183 -0.70 -23.21 8.59
CA ARG A 183 -1.54 -22.39 9.48
C ARG A 183 -2.18 -21.24 8.69
N THR A 184 -3.24 -21.51 7.93
CA THR A 184 -3.83 -20.52 6.99
C THR A 184 -4.27 -19.22 7.68
N LYS A 185 -4.66 -19.26 8.96
CA LYS A 185 -4.99 -18.04 9.73
C LYS A 185 -3.79 -17.08 9.74
N TRP A 186 -2.59 -17.58 10.02
CA TRP A 186 -1.38 -16.78 9.97
C TRP A 186 -1.05 -16.31 8.55
N ILE A 187 -1.28 -17.15 7.54
CA ILE A 187 -1.10 -16.77 6.13
C ILE A 187 -1.99 -15.59 5.77
N PHE A 188 -3.25 -15.55 6.21
CA PHE A 188 -4.11 -14.39 6.02
C PHE A 188 -3.51 -13.14 6.69
N SER A 189 -3.16 -13.19 7.98
CA SER A 189 -2.56 -12.02 8.65
C SER A 189 -1.30 -11.51 7.95
N PHE A 190 -0.41 -12.41 7.50
CA PHE A 190 0.80 -12.03 6.76
C PHE A 190 0.47 -11.41 5.40
N THR A 191 -0.53 -11.94 4.71
CA THR A 191 -0.99 -11.39 3.42
C THR A 191 -1.46 -9.95 3.58
N TRP A 192 -2.33 -9.71 4.58
CA TRP A 192 -2.86 -8.38 4.86
C TRP A 192 -1.78 -7.42 5.36
N ALA A 193 -0.83 -7.89 6.16
CA ALA A 193 0.32 -7.11 6.59
C ALA A 193 1.21 -6.70 5.39
N ILE A 194 1.63 -7.65 4.56
CA ILE A 194 2.47 -7.40 3.37
C ILE A 194 1.77 -6.43 2.41
N SER A 195 0.49 -6.64 2.15
CA SER A 195 -0.31 -5.74 1.31
C SER A 195 -0.35 -4.32 1.88
N SER A 196 -0.55 -4.17 3.19
CA SER A 196 -0.55 -2.85 3.83
C SER A 196 0.83 -2.18 3.77
N ILE A 197 1.93 -2.93 3.90
CA ILE A 197 3.29 -2.40 3.72
C ILE A 197 3.48 -1.84 2.30
N ILE A 198 3.06 -2.59 1.28
CA ILE A 198 3.15 -2.15 -0.13
C ILE A 198 2.29 -0.90 -0.35
N GLY A 199 1.07 -0.90 0.19
CA GLY A 199 0.17 0.24 0.18
C GLY A 199 0.80 1.46 0.84
N ALA A 200 1.48 1.31 1.99
CA ALA A 200 2.17 2.39 2.68
C ALA A 200 3.28 3.01 1.83
N VAL A 201 4.10 2.19 1.14
CA VAL A 201 5.15 2.72 0.26
C VAL A 201 4.54 3.48 -0.93
N ALA A 202 3.51 2.91 -1.58
CA ALA A 202 2.79 3.60 -2.64
C ALA A 202 2.17 4.92 -2.14
N GLY A 203 1.57 4.89 -0.95
CA GLY A 203 0.95 6.03 -0.30
C GLY A 203 1.92 7.16 0.00
N MET A 204 3.10 6.83 0.53
CA MET A 204 4.18 7.78 0.77
C MET A 204 4.68 8.43 -0.52
N PHE A 205 4.86 7.65 -1.60
CA PHE A 205 5.28 8.23 -2.89
C PHE A 205 4.20 9.09 -3.52
N ILE A 206 2.93 8.68 -3.48
CA ILE A 206 1.82 9.51 -3.97
C ILE A 206 1.79 10.83 -3.19
N ALA A 207 1.87 10.79 -1.85
CA ALA A 207 1.92 11.99 -1.02
C ALA A 207 3.13 12.90 -1.33
N ALA A 208 4.26 12.33 -1.76
CA ALA A 208 5.45 13.08 -2.18
C ALA A 208 5.33 13.65 -3.60
N LEU A 209 4.56 13.00 -4.48
CA LEU A 209 4.29 13.46 -5.85
C LEU A 209 3.16 14.49 -5.91
N THR A 210 2.23 14.45 -4.96
CA THR A 210 1.09 15.36 -4.86
C THR A 210 1.16 16.17 -3.57
N VAL A 211 0.16 16.04 -2.71
CA VAL A 211 0.05 16.64 -1.39
C VAL A 211 -0.52 15.59 -0.45
N LEU A 212 -0.18 15.72 0.82
CA LEU A 212 -0.73 14.92 1.90
C LEU A 212 -1.97 15.62 2.45
N ASP A 213 -3.14 15.09 2.12
CA ASP A 213 -4.43 15.45 2.69
C ASP A 213 -5.31 14.19 2.83
N PRO A 214 -6.41 14.22 3.60
CA PRO A 214 -7.26 13.04 3.76
C PRO A 214 -7.81 12.44 2.44
N PRO A 215 -8.33 13.21 1.48
CA PRO A 215 -8.90 12.62 0.26
C PRO A 215 -7.86 12.11 -0.76
N MET A 216 -6.55 12.22 -0.50
CA MET A 216 -5.50 11.98 -1.51
C MET A 216 -5.52 10.59 -2.16
N MET A 217 -6.12 9.57 -1.52
CA MET A 217 -6.15 8.19 -2.02
C MET A 217 -7.39 7.84 -2.83
N MET A 218 -8.43 8.67 -2.85
CA MET A 218 -9.68 8.37 -3.54
C MET A 218 -9.47 8.10 -5.05
N ASP A 219 -8.77 9.01 -5.73
CA ASP A 219 -8.44 8.89 -7.14
C ASP A 219 -7.44 7.75 -7.44
N PRO A 220 -6.29 7.64 -6.73
CA PRO A 220 -5.37 6.52 -6.87
C PRO A 220 -6.03 5.15 -6.69
N LEU A 221 -6.92 5.03 -5.70
CA LEU A 221 -7.59 3.78 -5.37
C LEU A 221 -8.44 3.28 -6.54
N MET A 222 -9.23 4.16 -7.15
CA MET A 222 -10.06 3.81 -8.31
C MET A 222 -9.20 3.36 -9.51
N LYS A 223 -8.10 4.06 -9.78
CA LYS A 223 -7.18 3.74 -10.90
C LYS A 223 -6.44 2.42 -10.65
N ALA A 224 -6.01 2.18 -9.42
CA ALA A 224 -5.38 0.93 -9.00
C ALA A 224 -6.36 -0.23 -9.08
N PHE A 225 -7.61 -0.05 -8.65
CA PHE A 225 -8.66 -1.06 -8.76
C PHE A 225 -8.93 -1.43 -10.22
N ALA A 226 -9.10 -0.44 -11.10
CA ALA A 226 -9.26 -0.69 -12.53
C ALA A 226 -8.07 -1.48 -13.11
N SER A 227 -6.85 -1.14 -12.68
CA SER A 227 -5.62 -1.82 -13.10
C SER A 227 -5.48 -3.24 -12.53
N ALA A 228 -6.10 -3.54 -11.39
CA ALA A 228 -6.10 -4.87 -10.78
C ALA A 228 -7.10 -5.83 -11.42
N VAL A 229 -8.15 -5.30 -12.04
CA VAL A 229 -9.25 -6.07 -12.64
C VAL A 229 -9.03 -6.35 -14.13
N LEU A 230 -8.39 -5.42 -14.85
CA LEU A 230 -8.00 -5.58 -16.26
C LEU A 230 -6.86 -6.60 -16.44
#